data_AF-A0A968STU5-F1
#
_entry.id   AF-A0A968STU5-F1
#
_cell.length_a   1.000
_cell.length_b   1.000
_cell.length_c   1.000
_cell.angle_alpha   90.00
_cell.angle_beta   90.00
_cell.angle_gamma   90.00
#
_symmetry.space_group_name_H-M   'P 1'
#
loop_
_entity.id
_entity.type
_entity.pdbx_description
1 polymer ?
#
loop_
_entity_poly.entity_id
_entity_poly.type
_entity_poly.pdbx_seq_one_letter_code
_entity_poly.pdbx_strand_id
1 'polypeptide(L)'
;MYKISDFANLSRVSAKMLRHYATLGLLSPAHTDPLTGYRYYTAEQLPRLNRIVALKDLGFSLEQIGMLLDTDLSAARLHEALARRRSEVAQRIAEEQRRLAELDRRLDQLATAQASPHEVLLRPAPPIPVAAVRTVLVGERALLELLADVEHTVTQQHARAARRP
;
A
#
# COMPACT_ATOMS: atom_id res chain seq x y z
N MET A 1 -35.49 8.87 19.94
CA MET A 1 -34.47 7.89 20.42
C MET A 1 -34.35 6.77 19.40
N TYR A 2 -33.17 6.18 19.26
CA TYR A 2 -32.86 5.13 18.29
C TYR A 2 -32.53 3.84 19.04
N LYS A 3 -33.03 2.69 18.57
CA LYS A 3 -32.52 1.40 19.04
C LYS A 3 -31.05 1.28 18.66
N ILE A 4 -30.29 0.46 19.40
CA ILE A 4 -28.86 0.26 19.13
C ILE A 4 -28.56 -0.12 17.66
N SER A 5 -29.43 -0.89 17.01
CA SER A 5 -29.27 -1.27 15.59
C SER A 5 -29.46 -0.08 14.65
N ASP A 6 -30.46 0.77 14.90
CA ASP A 6 -30.72 1.96 14.08
C ASP A 6 -29.60 3.00 14.26
N PHE A 7 -29.14 3.18 15.50
CA PHE A 7 -28.03 4.06 15.82
C PHE A 7 -26.71 3.56 15.21
N ALA A 8 -26.49 2.25 15.21
CA ALA A 8 -25.35 1.61 14.55
C ALA A 8 -25.34 1.90 13.04
N ASN A 9 -26.50 1.75 12.39
CA ASN A 9 -26.63 2.03 10.96
C ASN A 9 -26.41 3.51 10.65
N LEU A 10 -26.98 4.42 11.45
CA LEU A 10 -26.82 5.87 11.27
C LEU A 10 -25.36 6.32 11.45
N SER A 11 -24.66 5.75 12.42
CA SER A 11 -23.27 6.11 12.76
C SER A 11 -22.21 5.31 12.00
N ARG A 12 -22.60 4.30 11.23
CA ARG A 12 -21.70 3.32 10.57
C ARG A 12 -20.76 2.60 11.55
N VAL A 13 -21.20 2.45 12.80
CA VAL A 13 -20.47 1.73 13.86
C VAL A 13 -21.29 0.50 14.21
N SER A 14 -20.68 -0.69 14.26
CA SER A 14 -21.42 -1.90 14.58
C SER A 14 -22.08 -1.85 15.96
N ALA A 15 -23.25 -2.50 16.11
CA ALA A 15 -23.90 -2.63 17.42
C ALA A 15 -23.02 -3.34 18.47
N LYS A 16 -22.08 -4.20 18.03
CA LYS A 16 -21.06 -4.79 18.90
C LYS A 16 -20.11 -3.73 19.48
N MET A 17 -19.63 -2.80 18.65
CA MET A 17 -18.78 -1.69 19.11
C MET A 17 -19.53 -0.75 20.04
N LEU A 18 -20.78 -0.41 19.75
CA LEU A 18 -21.60 0.42 20.65
C LEU A 18 -21.77 -0.25 22.03
N ARG A 19 -22.03 -1.56 22.07
CA ARG A 19 -22.06 -2.32 23.33
C ARG A 19 -20.73 -2.25 24.07
N HIS A 20 -19.62 -2.41 23.34
CA HIS A 20 -18.29 -2.34 23.92
C HIS A 20 -17.98 -0.95 24.51
N TYR A 21 -18.30 0.13 23.79
CA TYR A 21 -18.15 1.50 24.28
C TYR A 21 -19.03 1.80 25.49
N ALA A 22 -20.25 1.24 25.54
CA ALA A 22 -21.10 1.34 26.72
C ALA A 22 -20.50 0.60 27.92
N THR A 23 -19.94 -0.60 27.73
CA THR A 23 -19.26 -1.35 28.80
C THR A 23 -18.05 -0.60 29.36
N LEU A 24 -17.32 0.11 28.50
CA LEU A 24 -16.17 0.94 28.90
C LEU A 24 -16.57 2.33 29.42
N GLY A 25 -17.86 2.67 29.46
CA GLY A 25 -18.33 4.00 29.86
C GLY A 25 -18.01 5.13 28.86
N LEU A 26 -17.41 4.80 27.71
CA LEU A 26 -17.09 5.79 26.67
C LEU A 26 -18.35 6.39 26.04
N LEU A 27 -19.38 5.56 25.83
CA LEU A 27 -20.67 5.99 25.30
C LEU A 27 -21.80 5.16 25.90
N SER A 28 -22.36 5.63 27.00
CA SER A 28 -23.51 4.98 27.65
C SER A 28 -24.80 5.21 26.86
N PRO A 29 -25.73 4.24 26.81
CA PRO A 29 -27.04 4.47 26.22
C PRO A 29 -27.79 5.54 27.02
N ALA A 30 -28.56 6.39 26.32
CA ALA A 30 -29.42 7.39 26.96
C ALA A 30 -30.54 6.75 27.78
N HIS A 31 -31.01 5.56 27.38
CA HIS A 31 -31.97 4.77 28.13
C HIS A 31 -31.74 3.28 27.90
N THR A 32 -31.93 2.48 28.95
CA THR A 32 -31.99 1.02 28.86
C THR A 32 -33.34 0.58 29.41
N ASP A 33 -34.11 -0.13 28.60
CA ASP A 33 -35.41 -0.66 29.01
C ASP A 33 -35.21 -1.71 30.13
N PRO A 34 -35.80 -1.52 31.32
CA PRO A 34 -35.60 -2.41 32.46
C PRO A 34 -36.25 -3.79 32.29
N LEU A 35 -37.26 -3.92 31.43
CA LEU A 35 -37.98 -5.18 31.21
C LEU A 35 -37.30 -6.04 30.14
N THR A 36 -36.78 -5.39 29.09
CA THR A 36 -36.26 -6.10 27.90
C THR A 36 -34.74 -6.01 27.74
N GLY A 37 -34.08 -5.10 28.46
CA GLY A 37 -32.65 -4.84 28.35
C GLY A 37 -32.22 -4.12 27.05
N TYR A 38 -33.17 -3.66 26.24
CA TYR A 38 -32.88 -2.94 25.01
C TYR A 38 -32.26 -1.57 25.30
N ARG A 39 -31.21 -1.24 24.55
CA ARG A 39 -30.46 0.02 24.66
C ARG A 39 -30.92 1.01 23.61
N TYR A 40 -31.13 2.24 24.06
CA TYR A 40 -31.57 3.36 23.25
C TYR A 40 -30.58 4.51 23.32
N TYR A 41 -30.33 5.14 22.18
CA TYR A 41 -29.41 6.25 22.01
C TYR A 41 -30.14 7.48 21.43
N THR A 42 -29.59 8.67 21.61
CA THR A 42 -30.14 9.92 21.03
C THR A 42 -29.21 10.49 19.96
N ALA A 43 -29.74 11.34 19.07
CA ALA A 43 -28.93 12.02 18.06
C ALA A 43 -27.85 12.91 18.69
N GLU A 44 -28.10 13.46 19.88
CA GLU A 44 -27.15 14.28 20.66
C GLU A 44 -25.89 13.51 21.08
N GLN A 45 -25.91 12.19 21.03
CA GLN A 45 -24.75 11.35 21.32
C GLN A 45 -23.83 11.13 20.12
N LEU A 46 -24.27 11.50 18.90
CA LEU A 46 -23.47 11.36 17.68
C LEU A 46 -22.15 12.15 17.71
N PRO A 47 -22.09 13.42 18.17
CA PRO A 47 -20.83 14.15 18.25
C PRO A 47 -19.80 13.45 19.14
N ARG A 48 -20.23 12.88 20.28
CA ARG A 48 -19.35 12.12 21.17
C ARG A 48 -18.87 10.84 20.50
N LEU A 49 -19.76 10.09 19.84
CA LEU A 49 -19.38 8.89 19.09
C LEU A 49 -18.37 9.21 17.97
N ASN A 50 -18.61 10.27 17.19
CA ASN A 50 -17.71 10.68 16.11
C ASN A 50 -16.32 11.02 16.65
N ARG A 51 -16.24 11.64 17.83
CA ARG A 51 -14.95 11.93 18.48
C ARG A 51 -14.24 10.67 18.97
N ILE A 52 -14.96 9.68 19.51
CA ILE A 52 -14.41 8.36 19.85
C ILE A 52 -13.80 7.69 18.60
N VAL A 53 -14.56 7.65 17.51
CA VAL A 53 -14.13 7.03 16.24
C VAL A 53 -12.90 7.74 15.68
N ALA A 54 -12.93 9.08 15.60
CA ALA A 54 -11.81 9.86 15.09
C ALA A 54 -10.51 9.62 15.87
N LEU A 55 -10.58 9.59 17.21
CA LEU A 55 -9.40 9.29 18.03
C LEU A 55 -8.95 7.83 17.88
N LYS A 56 -9.88 6.88 17.72
CA LYS A 56 -9.55 5.47 17.47
C LYS A 56 -8.80 5.30 16.15
N ASP A 57 -9.19 6.05 15.11
CA ASP A 57 -8.58 6.03 13.78
C ASP A 57 -7.19 6.67 13.79
N LEU A 58 -6.96 7.69 14.63
CA LEU A 58 -5.63 8.23 14.93
C LEU A 58 -4.75 7.27 15.75
N GLY A 59 -5.30 6.12 16.14
CA GLY A 59 -4.61 5.02 16.78
C GLY A 59 -4.44 5.17 18.29
N PHE A 60 -5.26 6.01 18.94
CA PHE A 60 -5.37 6.01 20.39
C PHE A 60 -6.03 4.71 20.89
N SER A 61 -5.63 4.28 22.09
CA SER A 61 -6.30 3.18 22.80
C SER A 61 -7.64 3.67 23.38
N LEU A 62 -8.56 2.74 23.67
CA LEU A 62 -9.87 3.09 24.25
C LEU A 62 -9.74 3.74 25.64
N GLU A 63 -8.72 3.35 26.40
CA GLU A 63 -8.36 3.96 27.69
C GLU A 63 -7.90 5.42 27.50
N GLN A 64 -7.00 5.68 26.55
CA GLN A 64 -6.57 7.04 26.20
C GLN A 64 -7.75 7.88 25.72
N ILE A 65 -8.64 7.31 24.93
CA ILE A 65 -9.84 7.99 24.45
C ILE A 65 -10.76 8.38 25.61
N GLY A 66 -10.91 7.53 26.63
CA GLY A 66 -11.65 7.86 27.85
C GLY A 66 -11.10 9.13 28.51
N MET A 67 -9.80 9.14 28.79
CA MET A 67 -9.12 10.31 29.39
C MET A 67 -9.26 11.58 28.53
N LEU A 68 -9.25 11.44 27.20
CA LEU A 68 -9.35 12.58 26.26
C LEU A 68 -10.77 13.13 26.07
N LEU A 69 -11.78 12.38 26.50
CA LEU A 69 -13.20 12.72 26.39
C LEU A 69 -13.80 13.22 27.71
N ASP A 70 -13.05 13.15 28.80
CA ASP A 70 -13.47 13.74 30.07
C ASP A 70 -13.54 15.26 29.97
N THR A 71 -14.67 15.80 30.44
CA THR A 71 -15.09 17.20 30.26
C THR A 71 -14.14 18.21 30.89
N ASP A 72 -13.30 17.78 31.82
CA ASP A 72 -12.31 18.61 32.53
C ASP A 72 -10.97 18.71 31.79
N LEU A 73 -10.85 18.10 30.61
CA LEU A 73 -9.62 18.16 29.85
C LEU A 73 -9.50 19.51 29.12
N SER A 74 -8.48 20.31 29.52
CA SER A 74 -8.17 21.55 28.81
C SER A 74 -7.79 21.28 27.36
N ALA A 75 -8.12 22.21 26.45
CA ALA A 75 -7.72 22.14 25.04
C ALA A 75 -6.20 21.93 24.87
N ALA A 76 -5.40 22.43 25.82
CA ALA A 76 -3.95 22.26 25.85
C ALA A 76 -3.53 20.77 26.02
N ARG A 77 -4.18 20.01 26.90
CA ARG A 77 -3.87 18.59 27.10
C ARG A 77 -4.26 17.74 25.89
N LEU A 78 -5.38 18.05 25.23
CA LEU A 78 -5.74 17.39 23.98
C LEU A 78 -4.70 17.69 22.90
N HIS A 79 -4.27 18.95 22.78
CA HIS A 79 -3.23 19.34 21.84
C HIS A 79 -1.92 18.58 22.10
N GLU A 80 -1.48 18.50 23.36
CA GLU A 80 -0.27 17.77 23.75
C GLU A 80 -0.37 16.28 23.40
N ALA A 81 -1.51 15.63 23.68
CA ALA A 81 -1.73 14.23 23.35
C ALA A 81 -1.66 13.99 21.83
N LEU A 82 -2.25 14.88 21.02
CA LEU A 82 -2.18 14.82 19.57
C LEU A 82 -0.76 15.08 19.04
N ALA A 83 -0.05 16.04 19.62
CA ALA A 83 1.34 16.35 19.25
C ALA A 83 2.27 15.18 19.55
N ARG A 84 2.13 14.55 20.72
CA ARG A 84 2.86 13.32 21.06
C ARG A 84 2.56 12.20 20.07
N ARG A 85 1.28 11.96 19.79
CA ARG A 85 0.87 10.93 18.83
C ARG A 85 1.44 11.19 17.42
N ARG A 86 1.43 12.44 16.98
CA ARG A 86 2.06 12.86 15.72
C ARG A 86 3.55 12.52 15.69
N SER A 87 4.27 12.78 16.79
CA SER A 87 5.70 12.45 16.91
C SER A 87 5.94 10.94 16.83
N GLU A 88 5.17 10.13 17.54
CA GLU A 88 5.26 8.66 17.50
C GLU A 88 5.04 8.12 16.07
N VAL A 89 4.01 8.62 15.37
CA VAL A 89 3.73 8.21 14.00
C VAL A 89 4.85 8.62 13.05
N ALA A 90 5.39 9.83 13.19
CA ALA A 90 6.51 10.31 12.38
C ALA A 90 7.78 9.46 12.57
N GLN A 91 8.09 9.07 13.81
CA GLN A 91 9.21 8.18 14.12
C GLN A 91 9.03 6.81 13.46
N ARG A 92 7.84 6.23 13.56
CA ARG A 92 7.53 4.94 12.94
C ARG A 92 7.64 5.01 11.41
N ILE A 93 7.18 6.08 10.78
CA ILE A 93 7.35 6.30 9.33
C ILE A 93 8.84 6.31 8.96
N ALA A 94 9.67 7.04 9.72
CA ALA A 94 11.11 7.11 9.45
C ALA A 94 11.81 5.74 9.64
N GLU A 95 11.37 4.92 10.59
CA GLU A 95 11.85 3.55 10.76
C GLU A 95 11.46 2.63 9.60
N GLU A 96 10.20 2.66 9.19
CA GLU A 96 9.74 1.82 8.07
C GLU A 96 10.36 2.27 6.74
N GLN A 97 10.60 3.56 6.52
CA GLN A 97 11.34 4.07 5.36
C GLN A 97 12.78 3.55 5.32
N ARG A 98 13.46 3.49 6.48
CA ARG A 98 14.82 2.91 6.56
C ARG A 98 14.82 1.42 6.25
N ARG A 99 13.81 0.68 6.72
CA ARG A 99 13.65 -0.76 6.42
C ARG A 99 13.37 -0.98 4.94
N LEU A 100 12.50 -0.17 4.33
CA LEU A 100 12.20 -0.24 2.91
C LEU A 100 13.46 -0.01 2.07
N ALA A 101 14.26 1.03 2.38
CA ALA A 101 15.51 1.28 1.68
C ALA A 101 16.52 0.12 1.79
N GLU A 102 16.55 -0.60 2.92
CA GLU A 102 17.38 -1.79 3.07
C GLU A 102 16.87 -2.97 2.23
N LEU A 103 15.54 -3.16 2.17
CA LEU A 103 14.93 -4.18 1.30
C LEU A 103 15.25 -3.90 -0.17
N ASP A 104 15.11 -2.65 -0.62
CA ASP A 104 15.38 -2.25 -2.01
C ASP A 104 16.85 -2.53 -2.37
N ARG A 105 17.80 -2.14 -1.52
CA ARG A 105 19.23 -2.45 -1.73
C ARG A 105 19.50 -3.94 -1.86
N ARG A 106 18.85 -4.78 -1.05
CA ARG A 106 19.02 -6.23 -1.13
C ARG A 106 18.44 -6.81 -2.41
N LEU A 107 17.29 -6.31 -2.84
CA LEU A 107 16.69 -6.69 -4.13
C LEU A 107 17.62 -6.32 -5.30
N ASP A 108 18.20 -5.12 -5.29
CA ASP A 108 19.15 -4.67 -6.30
C ASP A 108 20.42 -5.54 -6.34
N GLN A 109 20.95 -5.90 -5.17
CA GLN A 109 22.11 -6.80 -5.07
C GLN A 109 21.82 -8.18 -5.66
N LEU A 110 20.64 -8.74 -5.39
CA LEU A 110 20.24 -10.05 -5.93
C LEU A 110 20.03 -9.98 -7.45
N ALA A 111 19.41 -8.91 -7.96
CA ALA A 111 19.25 -8.70 -9.39
C ALA A 111 20.61 -8.58 -10.11
N THR A 112 21.54 -7.82 -9.52
CA THR A 112 22.90 -7.64 -10.06
C THR A 112 23.72 -8.93 -9.97
N ALA A 113 23.58 -9.72 -8.89
CA ALA A 113 24.25 -11.01 -8.75
C ALA A 113 23.74 -12.07 -9.74
N GLN A 114 22.47 -11.99 -10.16
CA GLN A 114 21.90 -12.84 -11.21
C GLN A 114 22.31 -12.40 -12.62
N ALA A 115 22.66 -11.12 -12.80
CA ALA A 115 23.38 -10.66 -13.97
C ALA A 115 24.86 -11.10 -13.86
N SER A 116 25.12 -12.39 -14.06
CA SER A 116 26.50 -12.89 -14.20
C SER A 116 27.23 -12.00 -15.21
N PRO A 117 28.48 -11.54 -14.93
CA PRO A 117 29.31 -10.98 -15.97
C PRO A 117 29.38 -12.05 -17.05
N HIS A 118 28.81 -11.77 -18.23
CA HIS A 118 28.85 -12.72 -19.34
C HIS A 118 30.30 -13.16 -19.51
N GLU A 119 30.57 -14.45 -19.35
CA GLU A 119 31.91 -14.98 -19.56
C GLU A 119 32.27 -14.75 -21.02
N VAL A 120 33.14 -13.77 -21.28
CA VAL A 120 33.59 -13.43 -22.63
C VAL A 120 34.59 -14.50 -23.06
N LEU A 121 34.10 -15.47 -23.83
CA LEU A 121 34.93 -16.51 -24.42
C LEU A 121 35.48 -16.06 -25.78
N LEU A 122 36.79 -15.90 -25.89
CA LEU A 122 37.46 -15.73 -27.17
C LEU A 122 37.55 -17.09 -27.88
N ARG A 123 36.84 -17.23 -29.00
CA ARG A 123 36.89 -18.42 -29.85
C ARG A 123 37.36 -18.05 -31.26
N PRO A 124 38.38 -18.72 -31.82
CA PRO A 124 38.68 -18.61 -33.24
C PRO A 124 37.46 -19.04 -34.05
N ALA A 125 36.99 -18.18 -34.95
CA ALA A 125 35.89 -18.50 -35.86
C ALA A 125 36.46 -18.66 -37.28
N PRO A 126 36.19 -19.78 -37.98
CA PRO A 126 36.57 -19.91 -39.38
C PRO A 126 35.78 -18.89 -40.23
N PRO A 127 36.27 -18.50 -41.41
CA PRO A 127 35.49 -17.67 -42.33
C PRO A 127 34.20 -18.39 -42.72
N ILE A 128 33.05 -17.79 -42.41
CA ILE A 128 31.72 -18.31 -42.78
C ILE A 128 31.11 -17.34 -43.79
N PRO A 129 30.69 -17.80 -44.98
CA PRO A 129 29.95 -16.97 -45.90
C PRO A 129 28.60 -16.58 -45.27
N VAL A 130 28.33 -15.27 -45.22
CA VAL A 130 27.08 -14.71 -44.70
C VAL A 130 26.49 -13.74 -45.72
N ALA A 131 25.16 -13.70 -45.81
CA ALA A 131 24.46 -12.56 -46.39
C ALA A 131 24.25 -11.52 -45.28
N ALA A 132 24.54 -10.25 -45.56
CA ALA A 132 24.42 -9.18 -44.60
C ALA A 132 23.79 -7.94 -45.24
N VAL A 133 22.91 -7.28 -44.48
CA VAL A 133 22.40 -5.94 -44.78
C VAL A 133 22.98 -5.00 -43.74
N ARG A 134 23.42 -3.81 -44.18
CA ARG A 134 23.97 -2.77 -43.29
C ARG A 134 23.07 -1.55 -43.34
N THR A 135 22.61 -1.09 -42.19
CA THR A 135 21.86 0.17 -42.04
C THR A 135 22.30 0.91 -40.78
N VAL A 136 21.92 2.18 -40.66
CA VAL A 136 22.06 2.97 -39.43
C VAL A 136 20.70 3.03 -38.76
N LEU A 137 20.61 2.43 -37.57
CA LEU A 137 19.36 2.36 -36.82
C LEU A 137 19.20 3.57 -35.90
N VAL A 138 18.01 4.16 -35.90
CA VAL A 138 17.61 5.18 -34.92
C VAL A 138 16.31 4.72 -34.26
N GLY A 139 16.43 4.20 -33.04
CA GLY A 139 15.31 3.69 -32.24
C GLY A 139 14.96 2.21 -32.47
N GLU A 140 14.21 1.62 -31.53
CA GLU A 140 13.90 0.18 -31.51
C GLU A 140 13.04 -0.28 -32.68
N ARG A 141 12.16 0.58 -33.21
CA ARG A 141 11.28 0.23 -34.32
C ARG A 141 12.03 -0.06 -35.63
N ALA A 142 13.14 0.65 -35.86
CA ALA A 142 14.00 0.45 -37.01
C ALA A 142 14.68 -0.94 -36.99
N LEU A 143 14.89 -1.54 -35.81
CA LEU A 143 15.50 -2.87 -35.69
C LEU A 143 14.58 -3.97 -36.22
N LEU A 144 13.27 -3.88 -35.95
CA LEU A 144 12.28 -4.85 -36.42
C LEU A 144 12.11 -4.79 -37.94
N GLU A 145 12.16 -3.59 -38.51
CA GLU A 145 12.10 -3.37 -39.96
C GLU A 145 13.33 -3.96 -40.66
N LEU A 146 14.53 -3.77 -40.10
CA LEU A 146 15.76 -4.36 -40.63
C LEU A 146 15.73 -5.89 -40.68
N LEU A 147 15.16 -6.55 -39.66
CA LEU A 147 15.05 -8.01 -39.63
C LEU A 147 14.17 -8.53 -40.78
N ALA A 148 13.05 -7.86 -41.05
CA ALA A 148 12.18 -8.19 -42.17
C ALA A 148 12.88 -7.97 -43.52
N ASP A 149 13.66 -6.90 -43.65
CA ASP A 149 14.41 -6.60 -44.87
C ASP A 149 15.52 -7.63 -45.16
N VAL A 150 16.20 -8.12 -44.13
CA VAL A 150 17.20 -9.19 -44.27
C VAL A 150 16.54 -10.48 -44.78
N GLU A 151 15.42 -10.90 -44.19
CA GLU A 151 14.69 -12.10 -44.62
C GLU A 151 14.19 -11.99 -46.07
N HIS A 152 13.67 -10.82 -46.44
CA HIS A 152 13.20 -10.54 -47.79
C HIS A 152 14.35 -10.60 -48.81
N THR A 153 15.49 -9.97 -48.48
CA THR A 153 16.67 -9.93 -49.35
C THR A 153 17.28 -11.32 -49.56
N VAL A 154 17.37 -12.13 -48.50
CA VAL A 154 17.86 -13.52 -48.58
C VAL A 154 16.97 -14.37 -49.48
N THR A 155 15.64 -14.17 -49.38
CA THR A 155 14.65 -14.90 -50.17
C THR A 155 14.69 -14.50 -51.65
N GLN A 156 14.77 -13.20 -51.95
CA GLN A 156 14.84 -12.70 -53.34
C GLN A 156 16.11 -13.10 -54.07
N GLN A 157 17.27 -13.11 -53.39
CA GLN A 157 18.54 -13.47 -54.01
C GLN A 157 18.75 -14.99 -54.17
N HIS A 158 17.74 -15.81 -53.83
CA HIS A 158 17.84 -17.27 -53.78
C HIS A 158 19.05 -17.78 -52.97
N ALA A 159 19.50 -17.00 -51.99
CA ALA A 159 20.64 -17.35 -51.17
C ALA A 159 20.27 -18.56 -50.30
N ARG A 160 20.89 -19.70 -50.56
CA ARG A 160 20.70 -20.91 -49.75
C ARG A 160 21.75 -20.95 -48.66
N ALA A 161 21.34 -21.26 -47.43
CA ALA A 161 22.27 -21.59 -46.36
C ALA A 161 23.22 -22.69 -46.85
N ALA A 162 24.53 -22.47 -46.70
CA ALA A 162 25.51 -23.52 -46.95
C ALA A 162 25.14 -24.73 -46.09
N ARG A 163 24.99 -25.92 -46.71
CA ARG A 163 24.76 -27.15 -45.95
C ARG A 163 25.92 -27.31 -44.97
N ARG A 164 25.61 -27.51 -43.69
CA ARG A 164 26.62 -27.82 -42.68
C ARG A 164 27.44 -29.02 -43.17
N PRO A 165 28.78 -28.99 -43.05
CA PRO A 165 29.59 -30.19 -43.24
C PRO A 165 29.23 -31.27 -42.21
#